data_AF-A0A1U9LIM8-F1
#
_entry.id   AF-A0A1U9LIM8-F1
#
_cell.length_a   1.000
_cell.length_b   1.000
_cell.length_c   1.000
_cell.angle_alpha   90.00
_cell.angle_beta   90.00
_cell.angle_gamma   90.00
#
_symmetry.space_group_name_H-M   'P 1'
#
loop_
_entity.id
_entity.type
_entity.pdbx_description
1 polymer ?
#
loop_
_entity_poly.entity_id
_entity_poly.type
_entity_poly.pdbx_seq_one_letter_code
_entity_poly.pdbx_strand_id
1 'polypeptide(L)'
;MCKSGAGEGRGYLPWITVITFVYLVFELSFNARLLDVIGAGGSTNAVKNIEDWGRILSGMAVTILIWGNFIMPRRSLSVVARIVLMAVSCVICVKSVYTLEKKLVTHFVDISSGQQRKEAVAINFVVGGVQDGSIDLSGFPLVVGPKASASDKQMMAILPFYVLSLKNVDLKISSGIKTAIHNAIVRNSVNSQKLFDDGYKPFVNRMHDTFKDYSRLEGERVKGASYRRHMIDVFGYVPASPYYRFSDFFASAGIQHKAKESLGIDNATFSIPPDLTPYTFRSDLWPKVIGYRTDDIFANQIDHPAKDYESGGSRELVGRNGMEAMVAPPVALFFSVLGALTHIFKSVNYLLRWRLPELRFRKTILIGSLLGIAAFVGCRQNAIVDTNLYQTMAASVCAYYPYGSLMSQAFTWLIKMQAVFYPLNEMVRNTLLFGLTFGA
;
A
#
# COMPACT_ATOMS: atom_id res chain seq x y z
N MET A 1 65.81 19.10 8.40
CA MET A 1 64.62 19.25 7.53
C MET A 1 64.41 17.95 6.78
N CYS A 2 63.39 17.18 7.13
CA CYS A 2 62.82 16.11 6.30
C CYS A 2 61.38 15.87 6.74
N LYS A 3 60.46 16.74 6.27
CA LYS A 3 59.02 16.45 6.29
C LYS A 3 58.72 15.60 5.06
N SER A 4 58.92 14.29 5.16
CA SER A 4 58.46 13.35 4.13
C SER A 4 57.03 12.87 4.46
N GLY A 5 56.09 13.17 3.57
CA GLY A 5 55.10 12.18 3.13
C GLY A 5 53.83 11.91 3.95
N ALA A 6 53.42 12.72 4.94
CA ALA A 6 52.15 12.46 5.65
C ALA A 6 50.87 12.82 4.85
N GLY A 7 50.98 13.50 3.71
CA GLY A 7 49.85 14.05 2.94
C GLY A 7 49.33 13.20 1.77
N GLU A 8 50.16 12.39 1.13
CA GLU A 8 49.85 11.84 -0.21
C GLU A 8 48.90 10.62 -0.22
N GLY A 9 48.61 10.04 0.94
CA GLY A 9 47.71 8.88 1.07
C GLY A 9 46.24 9.20 1.28
N ARG A 10 45.89 10.47 1.45
CA ARG A 10 44.58 10.92 1.92
C ARG A 10 43.83 11.77 0.90
N GLY A 11 44.43 12.02 -0.27
CA GLY A 11 43.86 12.90 -1.30
C GLY A 11 42.49 12.48 -1.84
N TYR A 12 42.09 11.21 -1.68
CA TYR A 12 40.77 10.71 -2.08
C TYR A 12 39.66 10.99 -1.05
N LEU A 13 40.01 11.27 0.21
CA LEU A 13 39.04 11.42 1.30
C LEU A 13 38.04 12.56 1.07
N PRO A 14 38.44 13.76 0.59
CA PRO A 14 37.49 14.83 0.30
C PRO A 14 36.49 14.41 -0.79
N TRP A 15 36.98 13.79 -1.87
CA TRP A 15 36.14 13.37 -3.00
C TRP A 15 35.12 12.31 -2.61
N ILE A 16 35.53 11.24 -1.92
CA ILE A 16 34.58 10.22 -1.47
C ILE A 16 33.60 10.77 -0.44
N THR A 17 34.01 11.73 0.39
CA THR A 17 33.11 12.42 1.33
C THR A 17 32.03 13.19 0.58
N VAL A 18 32.40 13.96 -0.45
CA VAL A 18 31.44 14.71 -1.28
C VAL A 18 30.50 13.76 -2.03
N ILE A 19 31.02 12.70 -2.65
CA ILE A 19 30.19 11.71 -3.36
C ILE A 19 29.20 11.05 -2.38
N THR A 20 29.66 10.67 -1.18
CA THR A 20 28.79 10.05 -0.19
C THR A 20 27.76 11.04 0.35
N PHE A 21 28.13 12.31 0.52
CA PHE A 21 27.20 13.37 0.93
C PHE A 21 26.11 13.60 -0.11
N VAL A 22 26.45 13.68 -1.41
CA VAL A 22 25.48 13.80 -2.49
C VAL A 22 24.52 12.60 -2.48
N TYR A 23 25.04 11.38 -2.35
CA TYR A 23 24.20 10.19 -2.20
C TYR A 23 23.27 10.29 -0.99
N LEU A 24 23.75 10.73 0.18
CA LEU A 24 22.92 10.89 1.37
C LEU A 24 21.81 11.94 1.17
N VAL A 25 22.03 13.00 0.39
CA VAL A 25 20.97 13.96 0.04
C VAL A 25 19.84 13.26 -0.69
N PHE A 26 20.15 12.37 -1.65
CA PHE A 26 19.13 11.55 -2.33
C PHE A 26 18.50 10.50 -1.41
N GLU A 27 19.29 9.80 -0.60
CA GLU A 27 18.82 8.73 0.29
C GLU A 27 17.87 9.25 1.39
N LEU A 28 18.22 10.36 2.05
CA LEU A 28 17.38 10.96 3.08
C LEU A 28 16.07 11.49 2.47
N SER A 29 16.17 12.17 1.32
CA SER A 29 15.01 12.63 0.56
C SER A 29 14.09 11.49 0.13
N PHE A 30 14.68 10.40 -0.37
CA PHE A 30 13.97 9.18 -0.72
C PHE A 30 13.26 8.57 0.48
N ASN A 31 13.90 8.52 1.66
CA ASN A 31 13.30 7.97 2.87
C ASN A 31 12.02 8.72 3.29
N ALA A 32 12.02 10.06 3.22
CA ALA A 32 10.80 10.85 3.46
C ALA A 32 9.71 10.54 2.43
N ARG A 33 10.08 10.49 1.14
CA ARG A 33 9.11 10.21 0.08
C ARG A 33 8.55 8.79 0.13
N LEU A 34 9.38 7.80 0.44
CA LEU A 34 9.00 6.41 0.64
C LEU A 34 7.92 6.30 1.73
N LEU A 35 8.15 6.99 2.85
CA LEU A 35 7.20 7.03 3.95
C LEU A 35 5.88 7.68 3.56
N ASP A 36 5.91 8.74 2.76
CA ASP A 36 4.69 9.40 2.27
C ASP A 36 3.90 8.52 1.30
N VAL A 37 4.57 7.85 0.38
CA VAL A 37 3.90 6.97 -0.61
C VAL A 37 3.28 5.76 0.08
N ILE A 38 3.99 5.11 1.00
CA ILE A 38 3.49 3.91 1.67
C ILE A 38 2.49 4.27 2.77
N GLY A 39 2.79 5.29 3.58
CA GLY A 39 2.01 5.63 4.78
C GLY A 39 0.75 6.44 4.49
N ALA A 40 0.72 7.24 3.42
CA ALA A 40 -0.43 8.09 3.08
C ALA A 40 -1.33 7.53 1.97
N GLY A 41 -1.16 6.26 1.57
CA GLY A 41 -2.01 5.60 0.58
C GLY A 41 -1.73 6.01 -0.87
N GLY A 42 -0.46 5.99 -1.29
CA GLY A 42 -0.07 6.22 -2.67
C GLY A 42 -0.68 5.21 -3.65
N SER A 43 -0.84 5.59 -4.91
CA SER A 43 -1.32 4.69 -5.95
C SER A 43 -0.38 3.50 -6.14
N THR A 44 -0.90 2.37 -6.64
CA THR A 44 -0.09 1.17 -6.95
C THR A 44 1.11 1.49 -7.84
N ASN A 45 0.96 2.40 -8.79
CA ASN A 45 2.05 2.87 -9.64
C ASN A 45 3.09 3.69 -8.86
N ALA A 46 2.66 4.55 -7.95
CA ALA A 46 3.59 5.32 -7.10
C ALA A 46 4.39 4.40 -6.18
N VAL A 47 3.76 3.37 -5.61
CA VAL A 47 4.44 2.35 -4.78
C VAL A 47 5.47 1.58 -5.61
N LYS A 48 5.11 1.14 -6.81
CA LYS A 48 6.05 0.43 -7.69
C LYS A 48 7.24 1.30 -8.10
N ASN A 49 6.99 2.55 -8.48
CA ASN A 49 8.05 3.47 -8.90
C ASN A 49 9.00 3.79 -7.75
N ILE A 50 8.47 3.99 -6.52
CA ILE A 50 9.32 4.25 -5.36
C ILE A 50 10.16 3.01 -4.98
N GLU A 51 9.62 1.80 -5.16
CA GLU A 51 10.40 0.56 -4.98
C GLU A 51 11.57 0.44 -5.97
N ASP A 52 11.33 0.76 -7.26
CA ASP A 52 12.38 0.69 -8.28
C ASP A 52 13.48 1.72 -8.00
N TRP A 53 13.13 2.92 -7.56
CA TRP A 53 14.10 3.92 -7.08
C TRP A 53 14.88 3.44 -5.85
N GLY A 54 14.19 2.82 -4.89
CA GLY A 54 14.83 2.24 -3.70
C GLY A 54 15.91 1.23 -4.06
N ARG A 55 15.61 0.31 -4.97
CA ARG A 55 16.57 -0.70 -5.46
C ARG A 55 17.79 -0.08 -6.15
N ILE A 56 17.58 1.00 -6.92
CA ILE A 56 18.67 1.75 -7.55
C ILE A 56 19.55 2.42 -6.50
N LEU A 57 18.95 3.08 -5.50
CA LEU A 57 19.67 3.76 -4.43
C LEU A 57 20.47 2.78 -3.56
N SER A 58 19.91 1.62 -3.21
CA SER A 58 20.65 0.53 -2.55
C SER A 58 21.87 0.08 -3.37
N GLY A 59 21.71 -0.04 -4.69
CA GLY A 59 22.81 -0.35 -5.61
C GLY A 59 23.92 0.71 -5.63
N MET A 60 23.53 1.99 -5.57
CA MET A 60 24.45 3.12 -5.44
C MET A 60 25.18 3.11 -4.09
N ALA A 61 24.50 2.74 -3.00
CA ALA A 61 25.10 2.59 -1.68
C ALA A 61 26.26 1.58 -1.70
N VAL A 62 26.01 0.39 -2.25
CA VAL A 62 27.05 -0.66 -2.39
C VAL A 62 28.18 -0.19 -3.30
N THR A 63 27.86 0.51 -4.39
CA THR A 63 28.86 1.09 -5.30
C THR A 63 29.81 2.04 -4.55
N ILE A 64 29.27 2.99 -3.80
CA ILE A 64 30.04 3.97 -3.02
C ILE A 64 30.86 3.27 -1.93
N LEU A 65 30.30 2.22 -1.31
CA LEU A 65 31.02 1.38 -0.36
C LEU A 65 32.27 0.76 -1.00
N ILE A 66 32.16 0.23 -2.22
CA ILE A 66 33.28 -0.36 -2.95
C ILE A 66 34.29 0.71 -3.37
N TRP A 67 33.82 1.86 -3.84
CA TRP A 67 34.67 2.98 -4.26
C TRP A 67 35.54 3.46 -3.11
N GLY A 68 34.95 3.73 -1.94
CA GLY A 68 35.65 4.29 -0.78
C GLY A 68 36.59 3.32 -0.07
N ASN A 69 36.37 2.01 -0.18
CA ASN A 69 37.17 0.99 0.50
C ASN A 69 38.22 0.34 -0.39
N PHE A 70 37.92 0.12 -1.67
CA PHE A 70 38.76 -0.71 -2.54
C PHE A 70 39.32 0.01 -3.75
N ILE A 71 38.56 0.92 -4.40
CA ILE A 71 39.01 1.51 -5.68
C ILE A 71 39.80 2.79 -5.47
N MET A 72 39.21 3.80 -4.82
CA MET A 72 39.85 5.10 -4.63
C MET A 72 41.14 5.07 -3.78
N PRO A 73 41.29 4.19 -2.77
CA PRO A 73 42.54 4.09 -2.02
C PRO A 73 43.71 3.49 -2.82
N ARG A 74 43.47 2.81 -3.95
CA ARG A 74 44.51 2.15 -4.74
C ARG A 74 45.35 3.16 -5.52
N ARG A 75 46.60 3.33 -5.09
CA ARG A 75 47.57 4.26 -5.71
C ARG A 75 48.19 3.74 -7.00
N SER A 76 48.24 2.42 -7.20
CA SER A 76 48.86 1.79 -8.38
C SER A 76 48.05 1.91 -9.67
N LEU A 77 46.78 2.34 -9.59
CA LEU A 77 45.92 2.50 -10.76
C LEU A 77 46.10 3.89 -11.38
N SER A 78 46.25 3.93 -12.72
CA SER A 78 46.16 5.18 -13.47
C SER A 78 44.78 5.83 -13.30
N VAL A 79 44.69 7.15 -13.51
CA VAL A 79 43.43 7.89 -13.37
C VAL A 79 42.35 7.31 -14.30
N VAL A 80 42.71 7.01 -15.55
CA VAL A 80 41.79 6.40 -16.53
C VAL A 80 41.32 5.03 -16.06
N ALA A 81 42.22 4.15 -15.64
CA ALA A 81 41.87 2.82 -15.15
C ALA A 81 40.95 2.90 -13.91
N ARG A 82 41.18 3.88 -13.03
CA ARG A 82 40.32 4.13 -11.86
C ARG A 82 38.91 4.55 -12.26
N ILE A 83 38.77 5.49 -13.21
CA ILE A 83 37.46 5.95 -13.70
C ILE A 83 36.72 4.80 -14.37
N VAL A 84 37.39 4.03 -15.23
CA VAL A 84 36.80 2.85 -15.88
C VAL A 84 36.33 1.84 -14.83
N LEU A 85 37.16 1.53 -13.83
CA LEU A 85 36.79 0.59 -12.77
C LEU A 85 35.62 1.10 -11.92
N MET A 86 35.54 2.42 -11.66
CA MET A 86 34.41 3.03 -10.98
C MET A 86 33.11 2.90 -11.79
N ALA A 87 33.16 3.21 -13.09
CA ALA A 87 32.00 3.09 -13.98
C ALA A 87 31.52 1.63 -14.10
N VAL A 88 32.43 0.69 -14.32
CA VAL A 88 32.13 -0.75 -14.42
C VAL A 88 31.57 -1.28 -13.11
N SER A 89 32.21 -0.95 -11.97
CA SER A 89 31.70 -1.39 -10.66
C SER A 89 30.34 -0.80 -10.33
N CYS A 90 30.03 0.43 -10.73
CA CYS A 90 28.70 1.02 -10.58
C CYS A 90 27.63 0.20 -11.31
N VAL A 91 27.82 -0.06 -12.61
CA VAL A 91 26.86 -0.84 -13.41
C VAL A 91 26.67 -2.25 -12.83
N ILE A 92 27.76 -2.91 -12.46
CA ILE A 92 27.69 -4.27 -11.88
C ILE A 92 26.96 -4.24 -10.54
N CYS A 93 27.30 -3.33 -9.63
CA CYS A 93 26.69 -3.26 -8.30
C CYS A 93 25.20 -2.91 -8.37
N VAL A 94 24.83 -1.88 -9.13
CA VAL A 94 23.43 -1.47 -9.27
C VAL A 94 22.61 -2.62 -9.85
N LYS A 95 23.05 -3.25 -10.95
CA LYS A 95 22.34 -4.39 -11.55
C LYS A 95 22.24 -5.59 -10.59
N SER A 96 23.31 -5.88 -9.86
CA SER A 96 23.38 -7.03 -8.96
C SER A 96 22.47 -6.84 -7.74
N VAL A 97 22.57 -5.68 -7.09
CA VAL A 97 21.76 -5.34 -5.90
C VAL A 97 20.28 -5.25 -6.28
N TYR A 98 19.95 -4.58 -7.39
CA TYR A 98 18.58 -4.51 -7.88
C TYR A 98 17.96 -5.91 -8.07
N THR A 99 18.72 -6.81 -8.71
CA THR A 99 18.27 -8.19 -8.94
C THR A 99 18.17 -8.96 -7.62
N LEU A 100 19.10 -8.76 -6.69
CA LEU A 100 19.12 -9.43 -5.40
C LEU A 100 17.94 -9.03 -4.53
N GLU A 101 17.65 -7.74 -4.40
CA GLU A 101 16.51 -7.23 -3.63
C GLU A 101 15.19 -7.70 -4.23
N LYS A 102 15.06 -7.64 -5.57
CA LYS A 102 13.88 -8.18 -6.26
C LYS A 102 13.71 -9.67 -5.96
N LYS A 103 14.78 -10.47 -6.07
CA LYS A 103 14.76 -11.91 -5.75
C LYS A 103 14.44 -12.17 -4.28
N LEU A 104 14.90 -11.32 -3.36
CA LEU A 104 14.61 -11.46 -1.94
C LEU A 104 13.11 -11.28 -1.66
N VAL A 105 12.49 -10.24 -2.23
CA VAL A 105 11.04 -10.04 -2.13
C VAL A 105 10.30 -11.22 -2.76
N THR A 106 10.67 -11.62 -3.98
CA THR A 106 10.06 -12.78 -4.66
C THR A 106 10.23 -14.06 -3.84
N HIS A 107 11.37 -14.26 -3.16
CA HIS A 107 11.60 -15.40 -2.30
C HIS A 107 10.62 -15.44 -1.12
N PHE A 108 10.38 -14.31 -0.44
CA PHE A 108 9.34 -14.23 0.60
C PHE A 108 7.94 -14.56 0.07
N VAL A 109 7.63 -14.17 -1.17
CA VAL A 109 6.37 -14.53 -1.83
C VAL A 109 6.33 -16.02 -2.17
N ASP A 110 7.44 -16.60 -2.64
CA ASP A 110 7.52 -18.01 -3.04
C ASP A 110 7.37 -18.97 -1.87
N ILE A 111 7.96 -18.65 -0.71
CA ILE A 111 7.86 -19.48 0.49
C ILE A 111 6.53 -19.32 1.24
N SER A 112 5.67 -18.38 0.83
CA SER A 112 4.37 -18.16 1.47
C SER A 112 3.35 -19.23 1.08
N SER A 113 2.55 -19.67 2.05
CA SER A 113 1.44 -20.62 1.83
C SER A 113 0.22 -19.94 1.17
N GLY A 114 -0.69 -20.75 0.61
CA GLY A 114 -1.96 -20.22 0.10
C GLY A 114 -2.78 -19.47 1.15
N GLN A 115 -2.74 -19.93 2.40
CA GLN A 115 -3.38 -19.25 3.52
C GLN A 115 -2.75 -17.88 3.80
N GLN A 116 -1.41 -17.80 3.83
CA GLN A 116 -0.71 -16.51 4.03
C GLN A 116 -0.98 -15.52 2.89
N ARG A 117 -1.07 -16.02 1.65
CA ARG A 117 -1.42 -15.20 0.49
C ARG A 117 -2.86 -14.69 0.55
N LYS A 118 -3.81 -15.54 0.96
CA LYS A 118 -5.20 -15.13 1.24
C LYS A 118 -5.26 -14.03 2.29
N GLU A 119 -4.55 -14.23 3.41
CA GLU A 119 -4.47 -13.25 4.50
C GLU A 119 -3.85 -11.93 4.06
N ALA A 120 -2.77 -11.97 3.26
CA ALA A 120 -2.14 -10.76 2.74
C ALA A 120 -3.09 -9.94 1.84
N VAL A 121 -3.88 -10.59 0.99
CA VAL A 121 -4.92 -9.92 0.18
C VAL A 121 -5.94 -9.24 1.10
N ALA A 122 -6.46 -9.98 2.07
CA ALA A 122 -7.40 -9.49 3.08
C ALA A 122 -6.86 -8.27 3.85
N ILE A 123 -5.60 -8.33 4.28
CA ILE A 123 -4.94 -7.27 5.03
C ILE A 123 -4.73 -6.02 4.19
N ASN A 124 -4.42 -6.15 2.90
CA ASN A 124 -4.31 -4.99 2.02
C ASN A 124 -5.65 -4.23 1.88
N PHE A 125 -6.79 -4.92 1.91
CA PHE A 125 -8.10 -4.26 2.00
C PHE A 125 -8.29 -3.53 3.33
N VAL A 126 -7.89 -4.14 4.45
CA VAL A 126 -7.96 -3.49 5.77
C VAL A 126 -7.08 -2.24 5.79
N VAL A 127 -5.82 -2.36 5.36
CA VAL A 127 -4.85 -1.26 5.35
C VAL A 127 -5.30 -0.13 4.44
N GLY A 128 -5.76 -0.45 3.22
CA GLY A 128 -6.36 0.54 2.32
C GLY A 128 -7.57 1.21 2.94
N GLY A 129 -8.39 0.44 3.66
CA GLY A 129 -9.56 0.96 4.37
C GLY A 129 -9.22 1.84 5.59
N VAL A 130 -8.08 1.62 6.24
CA VAL A 130 -7.61 2.53 7.28
C VAL A 130 -7.05 3.81 6.64
N GLN A 131 -6.29 3.70 5.55
CA GLN A 131 -5.69 4.85 4.86
C GLN A 131 -6.72 5.83 4.30
N ASP A 132 -7.81 5.30 3.74
CA ASP A 132 -8.88 6.12 3.18
C ASP A 132 -9.93 6.55 4.23
N GLY A 133 -9.75 6.14 5.49
CA GLY A 133 -10.63 6.43 6.62
C GLY A 133 -11.98 5.70 6.57
N SER A 134 -12.09 4.54 5.90
CA SER A 134 -13.31 3.68 5.98
C SER A 134 -13.34 2.87 7.25
N ILE A 135 -12.18 2.45 7.71
CA ILE A 135 -12.02 1.66 8.90
C ILE A 135 -11.44 2.57 9.96
N ASP A 136 -12.23 2.81 11.00
CA ASP A 136 -11.70 3.37 12.23
C ASP A 136 -11.13 2.22 13.08
N LEU A 137 -9.85 2.33 13.42
CA LEU A 137 -9.21 1.41 14.36
C LEU A 137 -9.57 1.90 15.76
N SER A 138 -10.77 1.54 16.24
CA SER A 138 -11.30 1.97 17.54
C SER A 138 -10.25 1.85 18.65
N GLY A 139 -9.85 2.98 19.24
CA GLY A 139 -8.86 3.04 20.31
C GLY A 139 -7.40 3.21 19.86
N PHE A 140 -7.15 3.43 18.56
CA PHE A 140 -5.83 3.73 18.03
C PHE A 140 -5.76 5.19 17.57
N PRO A 141 -4.88 6.05 18.13
CA PRO A 141 -4.82 7.49 17.83
C PRO A 141 -4.11 7.75 16.50
N LEU A 142 -4.49 7.05 15.44
CA LEU A 142 -3.82 7.09 14.15
C LEU A 142 -4.50 8.11 13.25
N VAL A 143 -3.75 9.14 12.89
CA VAL A 143 -4.19 10.12 11.89
C VAL A 143 -3.72 9.65 10.52
N VAL A 144 -4.64 9.50 9.56
CA VAL A 144 -4.32 9.13 8.18
C VAL A 144 -4.36 10.34 7.23
N GLY A 145 -3.75 10.19 6.05
CA GLY A 145 -3.76 11.20 5.01
C GLY A 145 -2.75 12.35 5.22
N PRO A 146 -2.98 13.54 4.62
CA PRO A 146 -1.98 14.61 4.58
C PRO A 146 -1.58 15.19 5.95
N LYS A 147 -2.47 15.05 6.96
CA LYS A 147 -2.22 15.52 8.33
C LYS A 147 -1.54 14.46 9.22
N ALA A 148 -1.32 13.25 8.69
CA ALA A 148 -0.65 12.18 9.41
C ALA A 148 0.76 12.61 9.83
N SER A 149 1.09 12.39 11.11
CA SER A 149 2.46 12.58 11.58
C SER A 149 3.40 11.55 10.93
N ALA A 150 4.70 11.79 11.03
CA ALA A 150 5.70 10.83 10.54
C ALA A 150 5.56 9.45 11.22
N SER A 151 5.22 9.42 12.52
CA SER A 151 4.97 8.17 13.24
C SER A 151 3.69 7.49 12.76
N ASP A 152 2.64 8.23 12.42
CA ASP A 152 1.40 7.65 11.88
C ASP A 152 1.66 6.95 10.55
N LYS A 153 2.37 7.63 9.64
CA LYS A 153 2.76 7.07 8.34
C LYS A 153 3.64 5.83 8.50
N GLN A 154 4.55 5.85 9.47
CA GLN A 154 5.42 4.71 9.75
C GLN A 154 4.66 3.53 10.33
N MET A 155 3.70 3.79 11.21
CA MET A 155 2.80 2.77 11.74
C MET A 155 1.95 2.15 10.63
N MET A 156 1.40 2.98 9.74
CA MET A 156 0.66 2.50 8.56
C MET A 156 1.50 1.59 7.67
N ALA A 157 2.77 1.94 7.44
CA ALA A 157 3.68 1.14 6.61
C ALA A 157 3.99 -0.26 7.18
N ILE A 158 3.89 -0.43 8.51
CA ILE A 158 4.17 -1.72 9.18
C ILE A 158 2.92 -2.38 9.75
N LEU A 159 1.77 -1.72 9.68
CA LEU A 159 0.47 -2.23 10.12
C LEU A 159 0.16 -3.64 9.58
N PRO A 160 0.46 -3.99 8.32
CA PRO A 160 0.21 -5.34 7.82
C PRO A 160 0.85 -6.45 8.68
N PHE A 161 2.08 -6.24 9.16
CA PHE A 161 2.80 -7.22 9.99
C PHE A 161 2.17 -7.38 11.37
N TYR A 162 1.66 -6.30 11.94
CA TYR A 162 0.92 -6.39 13.19
C TYR A 162 -0.39 -7.14 13.00
N VAL A 163 -1.14 -6.83 11.94
CA VAL A 163 -2.44 -7.48 11.67
C VAL A 163 -2.26 -8.98 11.46
N LEU A 164 -1.24 -9.40 10.70
CA LEU A 164 -0.89 -10.82 10.54
C LEU A 164 -0.58 -11.53 11.86
N SER A 165 0.03 -10.82 12.81
CA SER A 165 0.45 -11.42 14.09
C SER A 165 -0.71 -11.67 15.07
N LEU A 166 -1.90 -11.13 14.79
CA LEU A 166 -3.05 -11.26 15.69
C LEU A 166 -3.61 -12.69 15.66
N LYS A 167 -4.03 -13.21 16.81
CA LYS A 167 -4.77 -14.48 16.87
C LYS A 167 -6.23 -14.27 16.42
N ASN A 168 -6.81 -15.27 15.76
CA ASN A 168 -8.19 -15.26 15.23
C ASN A 168 -8.44 -14.15 14.20
N VAL A 169 -7.44 -13.91 13.35
CA VAL A 169 -7.51 -13.03 12.17
C VAL A 169 -8.81 -13.32 11.40
N ASP A 170 -9.13 -14.56 11.04
CA ASP A 170 -10.29 -14.88 10.21
C ASP A 170 -11.64 -14.27 10.69
N LEU A 171 -11.92 -14.29 12.00
CA LEU A 171 -13.19 -13.82 12.57
C LEU A 171 -13.26 -12.29 12.70
N LYS A 172 -12.15 -11.63 13.04
CA LYS A 172 -12.09 -10.16 13.20
C LYS A 172 -11.84 -9.45 11.88
N ILE A 173 -11.11 -10.10 10.98
CA ILE A 173 -10.82 -9.60 9.64
C ILE A 173 -12.06 -9.71 8.76
N SER A 174 -12.89 -10.76 8.85
CA SER A 174 -14.10 -10.85 8.00
C SER A 174 -15.08 -9.67 8.22
N SER A 175 -15.38 -9.30 9.47
CA SER A 175 -16.26 -8.16 9.75
C SER A 175 -15.59 -6.81 9.45
N GLY A 176 -14.29 -6.67 9.77
CA GLY A 176 -13.51 -5.47 9.46
C GLY A 176 -13.35 -5.23 7.96
N ILE A 177 -13.09 -6.29 7.18
CA ILE A 177 -13.00 -6.25 5.72
C ILE A 177 -14.34 -5.90 5.11
N LYS A 178 -15.44 -6.52 5.53
CA LYS A 178 -16.77 -6.16 5.02
C LYS A 178 -17.08 -4.69 5.29
N THR A 179 -16.70 -4.18 6.46
CA THR A 179 -16.83 -2.75 6.79
C THR A 179 -15.96 -1.88 5.86
N ALA A 180 -14.71 -2.29 5.61
CA ALA A 180 -13.79 -1.63 4.70
C ALA A 180 -14.37 -1.54 3.28
N ILE A 181 -14.77 -2.69 2.74
CA ILE A 181 -15.39 -2.84 1.42
C ILE A 181 -16.65 -1.99 1.36
N HIS A 182 -17.54 -2.10 2.34
CA HIS A 182 -18.78 -1.33 2.41
C HIS A 182 -18.51 0.16 2.29
N ASN A 183 -17.59 0.69 3.10
CA ASN A 183 -17.30 2.11 3.13
C ASN A 183 -16.49 2.58 1.91
N ALA A 184 -15.61 1.73 1.36
CA ALA A 184 -14.93 1.97 0.09
C ALA A 184 -15.93 2.02 -1.08
N ILE A 185 -16.93 1.13 -1.11
CA ILE A 185 -18.04 1.22 -2.06
C ILE A 185 -18.79 2.53 -1.82
N VAL A 186 -19.22 2.86 -0.61
CA VAL A 186 -20.00 4.10 -0.36
C VAL A 186 -19.26 5.36 -0.82
N ARG A 187 -17.93 5.41 -0.68
CA ARG A 187 -17.13 6.55 -1.14
C ARG A 187 -16.82 6.56 -2.64
N ASN A 188 -16.45 5.42 -3.22
CA ASN A 188 -16.09 5.32 -4.64
C ASN A 188 -17.30 5.15 -5.54
N SER A 189 -18.41 4.67 -4.99
CA SER A 189 -19.68 4.58 -5.69
C SER A 189 -20.39 5.92 -5.70
N VAL A 190 -21.18 6.07 -6.74
CA VAL A 190 -22.20 7.08 -6.93
C VAL A 190 -23.02 7.23 -5.62
N ASN A 191 -22.95 8.37 -4.93
CA ASN A 191 -23.72 8.57 -3.68
C ASN A 191 -25.21 8.24 -3.88
N SER A 192 -25.94 7.94 -2.79
CA SER A 192 -27.35 7.50 -2.87
C SER A 192 -28.22 8.35 -3.80
N GLN A 193 -28.01 9.67 -3.81
CA GLN A 193 -28.72 10.60 -4.68
C GLN A 193 -28.39 10.39 -6.16
N LYS A 194 -27.11 10.28 -6.50
CA LYS A 194 -26.70 10.10 -7.88
C LYS A 194 -27.06 8.69 -8.39
N LEU A 195 -27.06 7.63 -7.55
CA LEU A 195 -27.52 6.31 -8.00
C LEU A 195 -29.03 6.31 -8.21
N PHE A 196 -29.75 7.08 -7.40
CA PHE A 196 -31.16 7.35 -7.62
C PHE A 196 -31.40 8.09 -8.94
N ASP A 197 -30.69 9.20 -9.18
CA ASP A 197 -30.91 10.08 -10.34
C ASP A 197 -30.43 9.46 -11.66
N ASP A 198 -29.31 8.75 -11.67
CA ASP A 198 -28.68 8.21 -12.88
C ASP A 198 -29.12 6.77 -13.17
N GLY A 199 -29.40 5.98 -12.11
CA GLY A 199 -29.72 4.55 -12.22
C GLY A 199 -31.20 4.28 -12.08
N TYR A 200 -31.71 4.45 -10.86
CA TYR A 200 -33.05 4.01 -10.48
C TYR A 200 -34.17 4.79 -11.18
N LYS A 201 -34.18 6.12 -11.08
CA LYS A 201 -35.24 6.98 -11.62
C LYS A 201 -35.36 6.87 -13.15
N PRO A 202 -34.28 6.90 -13.94
CA PRO A 202 -34.38 6.71 -15.38
C PRO A 202 -34.90 5.32 -15.75
N PHE A 203 -34.52 4.28 -15.00
CA PHE A 203 -35.03 2.94 -15.21
C PHE A 203 -36.55 2.86 -14.96
N VAL A 204 -37.02 3.34 -13.81
CA VAL A 204 -38.46 3.36 -13.46
C VAL A 204 -39.27 4.15 -14.49
N ASN A 205 -38.77 5.31 -14.93
CA ASN A 205 -39.44 6.11 -15.95
C ASN A 205 -39.59 5.35 -17.27
N ARG A 206 -38.54 4.64 -17.72
CA ARG A 206 -38.63 3.77 -18.91
C ARG A 206 -39.63 2.65 -18.72
N MET A 207 -39.73 2.08 -17.52
CA MET A 207 -40.70 1.02 -17.23
C MET A 207 -42.14 1.54 -17.20
N HIS A 208 -42.37 2.79 -16.78
CA HIS A 208 -43.69 3.42 -16.92
C HIS A 208 -44.12 3.54 -18.39
N ASP A 209 -43.22 3.96 -19.27
CA ASP A 209 -43.53 4.07 -20.69
C ASP A 209 -43.76 2.68 -21.32
N THR A 210 -42.92 1.71 -20.94
CA THR A 210 -43.11 0.31 -21.35
C THR A 210 -44.46 -0.25 -20.86
N PHE A 211 -44.90 0.12 -19.65
CA PHE A 211 -46.18 -0.31 -19.11
C PHE A 211 -47.38 0.32 -19.85
N LYS A 212 -47.26 1.57 -20.32
CA LYS A 212 -48.30 2.20 -21.16
C LYS A 212 -48.44 1.46 -22.48
N ASP A 213 -47.32 1.14 -23.14
CA ASP A 213 -47.30 0.40 -24.40
C ASP A 213 -47.87 -1.02 -24.23
N TYR A 214 -47.43 -1.70 -23.17
CA TYR A 214 -47.97 -3.00 -22.75
C TYR A 214 -49.49 -2.95 -22.55
N SER A 215 -49.98 -1.99 -21.76
CA SER A 215 -51.41 -1.84 -21.43
C SER A 215 -52.26 -1.57 -22.68
N ARG A 216 -51.74 -0.77 -23.62
CA ARG A 216 -52.40 -0.52 -24.90
C ARG A 216 -52.55 -1.80 -25.71
N LEU A 217 -51.47 -2.57 -25.83
CA LEU A 217 -51.46 -3.82 -26.62
C LEU A 217 -52.36 -4.91 -26.01
N GLU A 218 -52.44 -5.01 -24.69
CA GLU A 218 -53.37 -5.91 -24.01
C GLU A 218 -54.84 -5.51 -24.24
N GLY A 219 -55.14 -4.21 -24.24
CA GLY A 219 -56.48 -3.69 -24.52
C GLY A 219 -56.95 -3.95 -25.96
N GLU A 220 -56.02 -3.98 -26.93
CA GLU A 220 -56.33 -4.15 -28.36
C GLU A 220 -56.77 -5.59 -28.74
N ARG A 221 -56.78 -6.58 -27.83
CA ARG A 221 -57.15 -8.00 -28.08
C ARG A 221 -56.37 -8.69 -29.21
N VAL A 222 -55.29 -8.10 -29.74
CA VAL A 222 -54.47 -8.67 -30.83
C VAL A 222 -53.44 -9.66 -30.26
N LYS A 223 -53.85 -10.91 -30.01
CA LYS A 223 -52.94 -11.99 -29.56
C LYS A 223 -52.16 -12.66 -30.71
N GLY A 224 -51.51 -11.83 -31.54
CA GLY A 224 -50.73 -12.25 -32.72
C GLY A 224 -49.23 -12.44 -32.44
N ALA A 225 -48.45 -12.69 -33.51
CA ALA A 225 -46.99 -12.84 -33.41
C ALA A 225 -46.27 -11.58 -32.91
N SER A 226 -46.78 -10.38 -33.26
CA SER A 226 -46.22 -9.10 -32.84
C SER A 226 -46.37 -8.86 -31.33
N TYR A 227 -47.56 -9.15 -30.78
CA TYR A 227 -47.82 -9.15 -29.34
C TYR A 227 -46.86 -10.09 -28.60
N ARG A 228 -46.74 -11.32 -29.09
CA ARG A 228 -45.87 -12.34 -28.50
C ARG A 228 -44.40 -11.89 -28.47
N ARG A 229 -43.92 -11.27 -29.55
CA ARG A 229 -42.57 -10.73 -29.66
C ARG A 229 -42.34 -9.58 -28.67
N HIS A 230 -43.30 -8.67 -28.54
CA HIS A 230 -43.21 -7.58 -27.58
C HIS A 230 -43.19 -8.08 -26.13
N MET A 231 -44.01 -9.08 -25.78
CA MET A 231 -43.95 -9.68 -24.43
C MET A 231 -42.57 -10.29 -24.14
N ILE A 232 -42.00 -11.03 -25.10
CA ILE A 232 -40.67 -11.62 -24.94
C ILE A 232 -39.59 -10.54 -24.82
N ASP A 233 -39.69 -9.44 -25.57
CA ASP A 233 -38.76 -8.32 -25.46
C ASP A 233 -38.83 -7.65 -24.07
N VAL A 234 -40.05 -7.41 -23.57
CA VAL A 234 -40.29 -6.73 -22.29
C VAL A 234 -39.92 -7.63 -21.10
N PHE A 235 -40.42 -8.87 -21.06
CA PHE A 235 -40.32 -9.75 -19.90
C PHE A 235 -39.30 -10.88 -20.06
N GLY A 236 -38.85 -11.19 -21.27
CA GLY A 236 -38.12 -12.43 -21.59
C GLY A 236 -39.03 -13.64 -21.81
N TYR A 237 -40.33 -13.50 -21.55
CA TYR A 237 -41.34 -14.56 -21.67
C TYR A 237 -42.72 -13.97 -21.99
N VAL A 238 -43.70 -14.82 -22.25
CA VAL A 238 -45.10 -14.40 -22.41
C VAL A 238 -45.83 -14.61 -21.07
N PRO A 239 -46.33 -13.55 -20.40
CA PRO A 239 -47.05 -13.70 -19.14
C PRO A 239 -48.30 -14.58 -19.29
N ALA A 240 -48.58 -15.41 -18.28
CA ALA A 240 -49.77 -16.25 -18.25
C ALA A 240 -51.07 -15.44 -18.02
N SER A 241 -50.95 -14.34 -17.27
CA SER A 241 -52.04 -13.43 -16.96
C SER A 241 -51.60 -11.97 -17.18
N PRO A 242 -52.52 -11.09 -17.61
CA PRO A 242 -52.22 -9.68 -17.80
C PRO A 242 -52.03 -8.93 -16.48
N TYR A 243 -51.21 -7.87 -16.51
CA TYR A 243 -50.95 -6.98 -15.39
C TYR A 243 -51.72 -5.67 -15.55
N TYR A 244 -52.66 -5.37 -14.64
CA TYR A 244 -53.49 -4.16 -14.76
C TYR A 244 -52.94 -2.95 -14.00
N ARG A 245 -52.01 -3.18 -13.07
CA ARG A 245 -51.37 -2.12 -12.27
C ARG A 245 -49.88 -2.10 -12.54
N PHE A 246 -49.31 -0.90 -12.53
CA PHE A 246 -47.87 -0.72 -12.69
C PHE A 246 -47.07 -1.47 -11.61
N SER A 247 -47.57 -1.48 -10.37
CA SER A 247 -46.95 -2.24 -9.26
C SER A 247 -46.80 -3.72 -9.58
N ASP A 248 -47.83 -4.33 -10.16
CA ASP A 248 -47.87 -5.76 -10.44
C ASP A 248 -47.01 -6.09 -11.67
N PHE A 249 -47.03 -5.22 -12.67
CA PHE A 249 -46.14 -5.26 -13.83
C PHE A 249 -44.66 -5.17 -13.39
N PHE A 250 -44.33 -4.21 -12.54
CA PHE A 250 -42.96 -3.98 -12.09
C PHE A 250 -42.46 -5.09 -11.16
N ALA A 251 -43.36 -5.73 -10.40
CA ALA A 251 -43.05 -6.88 -9.55
C ALA A 251 -42.82 -8.17 -10.35
N SER A 252 -43.10 -8.20 -11.66
CA SER A 252 -42.86 -9.38 -12.50
C SER A 252 -41.37 -9.75 -12.57
N ALA A 253 -41.08 -11.04 -12.69
CA ALA A 253 -39.71 -11.56 -12.62
C ALA A 253 -38.79 -10.94 -13.69
N GLY A 254 -39.29 -10.77 -14.92
CA GLY A 254 -38.52 -10.19 -16.02
C GLY A 254 -38.14 -8.72 -15.78
N ILE A 255 -39.08 -7.92 -15.24
CA ILE A 255 -38.84 -6.51 -14.94
C ILE A 255 -37.93 -6.37 -13.71
N GLN A 256 -38.14 -7.19 -12.68
CA GLN A 256 -37.26 -7.22 -11.50
C GLN A 256 -35.82 -7.60 -11.86
N HIS A 257 -35.61 -8.55 -12.78
CA HIS A 257 -34.28 -8.89 -13.27
C HIS A 257 -33.60 -7.68 -13.92
N LYS A 258 -34.28 -7.02 -14.86
CA LYS A 258 -33.76 -5.80 -15.52
C LYS A 258 -33.51 -4.66 -14.53
N ALA A 259 -34.35 -4.52 -13.50
CA ALA A 259 -34.16 -3.53 -12.44
C ALA A 259 -32.88 -3.79 -11.66
N LYS A 260 -32.64 -5.06 -11.28
CA LYS A 260 -31.43 -5.48 -10.57
C LYS A 260 -30.17 -5.31 -11.41
N GLU A 261 -30.21 -5.67 -12.69
CA GLU A 261 -29.14 -5.46 -13.66
C GLU A 261 -28.79 -3.97 -13.78
N SER A 262 -29.80 -3.09 -13.87
CA SER A 262 -29.58 -1.64 -13.93
C SER A 262 -28.90 -1.05 -12.69
N LEU A 263 -29.02 -1.74 -11.56
CA LEU A 263 -28.39 -1.41 -10.29
C LEU A 263 -27.13 -2.24 -10.02
N GLY A 264 -26.69 -3.09 -10.95
CA GLY A 264 -25.52 -3.97 -10.80
C GLY A 264 -25.64 -4.94 -9.62
N ILE A 265 -26.82 -5.52 -9.42
CA ILE A 265 -27.15 -6.45 -8.33
C ILE A 265 -27.97 -7.65 -8.84
N ASP A 266 -27.61 -8.19 -10.00
CA ASP A 266 -28.36 -9.18 -10.79
C ASP A 266 -28.90 -10.36 -9.96
N ASN A 267 -28.07 -10.91 -9.06
CA ASN A 267 -28.41 -12.07 -8.25
C ASN A 267 -28.98 -11.72 -6.86
N ALA A 268 -29.33 -10.46 -6.61
CA ALA A 268 -29.93 -10.05 -5.34
C ALA A 268 -31.28 -10.74 -5.12
N THR A 269 -31.53 -11.21 -3.90
CA THR A 269 -32.78 -11.91 -3.55
C THR A 269 -33.92 -10.96 -3.21
N PHE A 270 -33.63 -9.71 -2.83
CA PHE A 270 -34.65 -8.71 -2.50
C PHE A 270 -35.29 -8.09 -3.76
N SER A 271 -36.53 -7.61 -3.62
CA SER A 271 -37.26 -6.93 -4.69
C SER A 271 -36.98 -5.43 -4.71
N ILE A 272 -37.03 -4.85 -5.91
CA ILE A 272 -36.90 -3.41 -6.17
C ILE A 272 -38.31 -2.80 -6.22
N PRO A 273 -38.65 -1.85 -5.34
CA PRO A 273 -39.93 -1.16 -5.41
C PRO A 273 -39.99 -0.20 -6.62
N PRO A 274 -41.16 0.03 -7.24
CA PRO A 274 -41.31 0.91 -8.41
C PRO A 274 -41.31 2.41 -8.09
N ASP A 275 -41.78 2.82 -6.92
CA ASP A 275 -42.12 4.23 -6.64
C ASP A 275 -41.37 4.79 -5.43
N LEU A 276 -40.04 4.68 -5.43
CA LEU A 276 -39.22 5.25 -4.36
C LEU A 276 -39.01 6.75 -4.57
N THR A 277 -39.18 7.50 -3.48
CA THR A 277 -38.68 8.87 -3.36
C THR A 277 -37.16 8.83 -3.15
N PRO A 278 -36.42 9.93 -3.37
CA PRO A 278 -35.01 9.99 -3.01
C PRO A 278 -34.74 9.60 -1.55
N TYR A 279 -35.64 9.97 -0.64
CA TYR A 279 -35.54 9.64 0.78
C TYR A 279 -35.70 8.14 1.03
N THR A 280 -36.77 7.52 0.52
CA THR A 280 -37.04 6.08 0.73
C THR A 280 -36.05 5.21 -0.03
N PHE A 281 -35.53 5.68 -1.18
CA PHE A 281 -34.40 5.04 -1.85
C PHE A 281 -33.18 5.01 -0.94
N ARG A 282 -32.82 6.14 -0.33
CA ARG A 282 -31.66 6.26 0.56
C ARG A 282 -31.81 5.45 1.85
N SER A 283 -33.00 5.41 2.45
CA SER A 283 -33.22 4.71 3.73
C SER A 283 -33.40 3.20 3.57
N ASP A 284 -34.03 2.75 2.48
CA ASP A 284 -34.55 1.36 2.42
C ASP A 284 -33.83 0.50 1.37
N LEU A 285 -33.65 1.03 0.15
CA LEU A 285 -33.07 0.26 -0.96
C LEU A 285 -31.55 0.39 -1.00
N TRP A 286 -31.03 1.61 -0.86
CA TRP A 286 -29.61 1.90 -0.91
C TRP A 286 -28.79 1.03 0.06
N PRO A 287 -29.14 0.87 1.36
CA PRO A 287 -28.36 0.02 2.25
C PRO A 287 -28.33 -1.46 1.81
N LYS A 288 -29.42 -1.96 1.21
CA LYS A 288 -29.49 -3.34 0.69
C LYS A 288 -28.61 -3.52 -0.54
N VAL A 289 -28.60 -2.53 -1.45
CA VAL A 289 -27.74 -2.52 -2.64
C VAL A 289 -26.26 -2.52 -2.21
N ILE A 290 -25.89 -1.66 -1.26
CA ILE A 290 -24.52 -1.60 -0.77
C ILE A 290 -24.14 -2.87 0.00
N GLY A 291 -25.02 -3.38 0.85
CA GLY A 291 -24.81 -4.65 1.55
C GLY A 291 -24.57 -5.81 0.58
N TYR A 292 -25.41 -5.95 -0.44
CA TYR A 292 -25.23 -6.96 -1.49
C TYR A 292 -23.89 -6.81 -2.21
N ARG A 293 -23.54 -5.61 -2.67
CA ARG A 293 -22.25 -5.38 -3.36
C ARG A 293 -21.06 -5.64 -2.45
N THR A 294 -21.20 -5.36 -1.16
CA THR A 294 -20.18 -5.65 -0.16
C THR A 294 -19.96 -7.15 -0.03
N ASP A 295 -21.04 -7.91 0.13
CA ASP A 295 -20.99 -9.37 0.24
C ASP A 295 -20.49 -10.00 -1.06
N ASP A 296 -20.91 -9.48 -2.21
CA ASP A 296 -20.46 -9.96 -3.53
C ASP A 296 -18.96 -9.72 -3.73
N ILE A 297 -18.45 -8.51 -3.45
CA ILE A 297 -17.01 -8.24 -3.52
C ILE A 297 -16.24 -9.11 -2.53
N PHE A 298 -16.72 -9.26 -1.30
CA PHE A 298 -16.08 -10.11 -0.31
C PHE A 298 -16.00 -11.57 -0.79
N ALA A 299 -17.13 -12.12 -1.24
CA ALA A 299 -17.22 -13.48 -1.76
C ALA A 299 -16.34 -13.68 -3.01
N ASN A 300 -16.37 -12.73 -3.94
CA ASN A 300 -15.69 -12.86 -5.22
C ASN A 300 -14.22 -12.44 -5.19
N GLN A 301 -13.75 -11.70 -4.20
CA GLN A 301 -12.35 -11.23 -4.16
C GLN A 301 -11.53 -11.81 -3.01
N ILE A 302 -12.15 -12.23 -1.92
CA ILE A 302 -11.45 -12.57 -0.67
C ILE A 302 -11.83 -13.96 -0.16
N ASP A 303 -13.13 -14.28 -0.12
CA ASP A 303 -13.65 -15.53 0.48
C ASP A 303 -13.51 -16.76 -0.44
N HIS A 304 -12.28 -17.00 -0.88
CA HIS A 304 -11.88 -18.19 -1.62
C HIS A 304 -11.10 -19.14 -0.71
N PRO A 305 -11.12 -20.46 -0.95
CA PRO A 305 -10.28 -21.42 -0.23
C PRO A 305 -8.79 -21.07 -0.33
N ALA A 306 -8.02 -21.35 0.72
CA ALA A 306 -6.57 -21.12 0.73
C ALA A 306 -5.84 -21.76 -0.47
N LYS A 307 -6.31 -22.95 -0.89
CA LYS A 307 -5.79 -23.69 -2.04
C LYS A 307 -5.83 -22.89 -3.35
N ASP A 308 -6.82 -22.01 -3.53
CA ASP A 308 -6.94 -21.22 -4.76
C ASP A 308 -5.82 -20.18 -4.88
N TYR A 309 -5.21 -19.77 -3.75
CA TYR A 309 -4.09 -18.83 -3.70
C TYR A 309 -2.72 -19.51 -3.75
N GLU A 310 -2.66 -20.84 -3.69
CA GLU A 310 -1.43 -21.61 -3.86
C GLU A 310 -0.91 -21.55 -5.31
N SER A 311 0.32 -22.01 -5.51
CA SER A 311 0.90 -22.10 -6.86
C SER A 311 0.08 -23.06 -7.74
N GLY A 312 -0.34 -22.60 -8.93
CA GLY A 312 -1.25 -23.31 -9.82
C GLY A 312 -2.74 -23.13 -9.50
N GLY A 313 -3.09 -22.41 -8.44
CA GLY A 313 -4.48 -22.08 -8.09
C GLY A 313 -5.07 -20.96 -8.95
N SER A 314 -6.40 -20.86 -8.98
CA SER A 314 -7.13 -19.85 -9.77
C SER A 314 -6.84 -18.40 -9.34
N ARG A 315 -6.35 -18.20 -8.12
CA ARG A 315 -6.04 -16.91 -7.49
C ARG A 315 -4.55 -16.75 -7.18
N GLU A 316 -3.68 -17.57 -7.75
CA GLU A 316 -2.22 -17.50 -7.51
C GLU A 316 -1.69 -16.07 -7.68
N LEU A 317 -1.98 -15.43 -8.82
CA LEU A 317 -1.47 -14.09 -9.11
C LEU A 317 -1.96 -13.04 -8.11
N VAL A 318 -3.24 -13.11 -7.72
CA VAL A 318 -3.84 -12.18 -6.74
C VAL A 318 -3.17 -12.35 -5.38
N GLY A 319 -3.01 -13.60 -4.94
CA GLY A 319 -2.35 -13.93 -3.67
C GLY A 319 -0.88 -13.50 -3.63
N ARG A 320 -0.14 -13.76 -4.71
CA ARG A 320 1.27 -13.37 -4.84
C ARG A 320 1.45 -11.85 -4.84
N ASN A 321 0.63 -11.13 -5.60
CA ASN A 321 0.66 -9.66 -5.62
C ASN A 321 0.27 -9.07 -4.24
N GLY A 322 -0.70 -9.68 -3.55
CA GLY A 322 -1.07 -9.28 -2.20
C GLY A 322 0.09 -9.45 -1.21
N MET A 323 0.79 -10.58 -1.29
CA MET A 323 1.97 -10.86 -0.48
C MET A 323 3.14 -9.92 -0.83
N GLU A 324 3.37 -9.64 -2.12
CA GLU A 324 4.42 -8.71 -2.56
C GLU A 324 4.18 -7.29 -2.03
N ALA A 325 2.95 -6.77 -2.18
CA ALA A 325 2.56 -5.43 -1.69
C ALA A 325 2.74 -5.27 -0.17
N MET A 326 2.66 -6.37 0.58
CA MET A 326 2.87 -6.38 2.01
C MET A 326 4.36 -6.41 2.40
N VAL A 327 5.18 -7.18 1.67
CA VAL A 327 6.59 -7.42 2.01
C VAL A 327 7.53 -6.37 1.44
N ALA A 328 7.30 -5.93 0.20
CA ALA A 328 8.23 -5.08 -0.52
C ALA A 328 8.49 -3.73 0.17
N PRO A 329 7.48 -2.99 0.68
CA PRO A 329 7.71 -1.68 1.27
C PRO A 329 8.59 -1.70 2.54
N PRO A 330 8.37 -2.57 3.55
CA PRO A 330 9.26 -2.67 4.70
C PRO A 330 10.66 -3.16 4.36
N VAL A 331 10.81 -4.04 3.36
CA VAL A 331 12.15 -4.46 2.88
C VAL A 331 12.90 -3.26 2.28
N ALA A 332 12.24 -2.46 1.45
CA ALA A 332 12.81 -1.24 0.89
C ALA A 332 13.19 -0.23 1.99
N LEU A 333 12.31 -0.03 2.98
CA LEU A 333 12.58 0.84 4.12
C LEU A 333 13.78 0.37 4.95
N PHE A 334 13.89 -0.94 5.18
CA PHE A 334 15.01 -1.53 5.92
C PHE A 334 16.35 -1.26 5.24
N PHE A 335 16.46 -1.54 3.93
CA PHE A 335 17.69 -1.29 3.18
C PHE A 335 18.01 0.21 3.08
N SER A 336 17.00 1.07 2.92
CA SER A 336 17.17 2.53 2.93
C SER A 336 17.77 3.02 4.25
N VAL A 337 17.20 2.63 5.39
CA VAL A 337 17.71 3.03 6.72
C VAL A 337 19.11 2.47 6.96
N LEU A 338 19.36 1.21 6.61
CA LEU A 338 20.68 0.59 6.75
C LEU A 338 21.75 1.29 5.89
N GLY A 339 21.40 1.62 4.65
CA GLY A 339 22.23 2.39 3.73
C GLY A 339 22.56 3.76 4.29
N ALA A 340 21.55 4.54 4.68
CA ALA A 340 21.70 5.86 5.26
C ALA A 340 22.63 5.85 6.48
N LEU A 341 22.39 4.96 7.46
CA LEU A 341 23.23 4.86 8.67
C LEU A 341 24.69 4.51 8.34
N THR A 342 24.91 3.55 7.45
CA THR A 342 26.24 3.13 7.01
C THR A 342 27.00 4.29 6.36
N HIS A 343 26.32 5.04 5.49
CA HIS A 343 26.93 6.13 4.74
C HIS A 343 27.10 7.41 5.57
N ILE A 344 26.22 7.69 6.54
CA ILE A 344 26.44 8.74 7.56
C ILE A 344 27.70 8.42 8.34
N PHE A 345 27.80 7.21 8.92
CA PHE A 345 28.97 6.77 9.68
C PHE A 345 30.25 6.94 8.87
N LYS A 346 30.24 6.48 7.61
CA LYS A 346 31.40 6.58 6.72
C LYS A 346 31.76 8.01 6.37
N SER A 347 30.77 8.84 6.02
CA SER A 347 31.01 10.25 5.66
C SER A 347 31.67 11.00 6.80
N VAL A 348 31.16 10.84 8.03
CA VAL A 348 31.77 11.46 9.21
C VAL A 348 33.16 10.87 9.47
N ASN A 349 33.36 9.55 9.34
CA ASN A 349 34.69 8.97 9.49
C ASN A 349 35.68 9.45 8.41
N TYR A 350 35.26 9.62 7.15
CA TYR A 350 36.11 10.17 6.09
C TYR A 350 36.48 11.63 6.37
N LEU A 351 35.51 12.44 6.80
CA LEU A 351 35.72 13.82 7.21
C LEU A 351 36.69 13.93 8.39
N LEU A 352 36.50 13.12 9.43
CA LEU A 352 37.40 13.09 10.60
C LEU A 352 38.81 12.62 10.21
N ARG A 353 38.94 11.61 9.34
CA ARG A 353 40.26 11.18 8.84
C ARG A 353 40.96 12.26 8.01
N TRP A 354 40.18 13.13 7.36
CA TRP A 354 40.71 14.23 6.57
C TRP A 354 41.11 15.42 7.45
N ARG A 355 40.23 15.87 8.36
CA ARG A 355 40.42 17.09 9.15
C ARG A 355 41.13 16.87 10.49
N LEU A 356 40.94 15.71 11.12
CA LEU A 356 41.46 15.37 12.46
C LEU A 356 42.18 14.00 12.43
N PRO A 357 43.26 13.86 11.65
CA PRO A 357 43.90 12.56 11.43
C PRO A 357 44.51 11.92 12.68
N GLU A 358 44.89 12.73 13.68
CA GLU A 358 45.49 12.28 14.94
C GLU A 358 44.46 11.72 15.94
N LEU A 359 43.16 11.80 15.64
CA LEU A 359 42.10 11.29 16.50
C LEU A 359 42.07 9.74 16.49
N ARG A 360 42.78 9.13 17.45
CA ARG A 360 42.96 7.66 17.57
C ARG A 360 41.66 6.91 17.85
N PHE A 361 40.77 7.46 18.67
CA PHE A 361 39.50 6.82 19.09
C PHE A 361 38.30 7.20 18.22
N ARG A 362 38.50 7.74 17.01
CA ARG A 362 37.40 8.23 16.15
C ARG A 362 36.28 7.21 15.93
N LYS A 363 36.61 5.93 15.72
CA LYS A 363 35.60 4.88 15.48
C LYS A 363 34.78 4.61 16.73
N THR A 364 35.42 4.58 17.89
CA THR A 364 34.75 4.42 19.19
C THR A 364 33.81 5.58 19.45
N ILE A 365 34.25 6.81 19.19
CA ILE A 365 33.40 8.01 19.31
C ILE A 365 32.19 7.88 18.39
N LEU A 366 32.38 7.55 17.10
CA LEU A 366 31.29 7.43 16.14
C LEU A 366 30.29 6.33 16.49
N ILE A 367 30.77 5.14 16.88
CA ILE A 367 29.91 4.04 17.31
C ILE A 367 29.16 4.45 18.58
N GLY A 368 29.85 5.07 19.55
CA GLY A 368 29.24 5.59 20.76
C GLY A 368 28.16 6.64 20.48
N SER A 369 28.38 7.55 19.52
CA SER A 369 27.39 8.52 19.08
C SER A 369 26.17 7.85 18.43
N LEU A 370 26.38 6.85 17.56
CA LEU A 370 25.26 6.11 16.94
C LEU A 370 24.44 5.35 17.99
N LEU A 371 25.09 4.69 18.94
CA LEU A 371 24.41 4.01 20.04
C LEU A 371 23.67 5.00 20.94
N GLY A 372 24.28 6.16 21.21
CA GLY A 372 23.65 7.25 21.96
C GLY A 372 22.40 7.81 21.26
N ILE A 373 22.46 8.02 19.95
CA ILE A 373 21.30 8.41 19.13
C ILE A 373 20.23 7.33 19.16
N ALA A 374 20.61 6.07 18.96
CA ALA A 374 19.67 4.95 18.98
C ALA A 374 18.95 4.83 20.34
N ALA A 375 19.69 4.98 21.45
CA ALA A 375 19.15 5.01 22.80
C ALA A 375 18.25 6.23 23.04
N PHE A 376 18.69 7.42 22.62
CA PHE A 376 17.91 8.65 22.72
C PHE A 376 16.55 8.52 22.00
N VAL A 377 16.56 8.00 20.77
CA VAL A 377 15.33 7.71 20.00
C VAL A 377 14.47 6.67 20.71
N GLY A 378 15.08 5.57 21.17
CA GLY A 378 14.37 4.46 21.83
C GLY A 378 13.67 4.86 23.13
N CYS A 379 14.29 5.73 23.92
CA CYS A 379 13.76 6.22 25.20
C CYS A 379 12.76 7.38 25.05
N ARG A 380 12.62 7.98 23.86
CA ARG A 380 11.69 9.09 23.64
C ARG A 380 10.23 8.60 23.74
N GLN A 381 9.38 9.39 24.37
CA GLN A 381 7.94 9.18 24.34
C GLN A 381 7.40 9.32 22.91
N ASN A 382 6.34 8.59 22.60
CA ASN A 382 5.70 8.62 21.30
C ASN A 382 4.20 8.29 21.42
N ALA A 383 3.38 9.16 20.85
CA ALA A 383 1.92 9.10 20.97
C ALA A 383 1.28 7.79 20.49
N ILE A 384 1.95 7.06 19.58
CA ILE A 384 1.47 5.77 19.07
C ILE A 384 2.00 4.63 19.94
N VAL A 385 3.32 4.59 20.13
CA VAL A 385 4.01 3.49 20.82
C VAL A 385 3.56 3.37 22.29
N ASP A 386 3.28 4.49 22.93
CA ASP A 386 2.95 4.52 24.36
C ASP A 386 1.49 4.11 24.65
N THR A 387 0.71 3.72 23.61
CA THR A 387 -0.67 3.23 23.79
C THR A 387 -0.74 1.75 24.18
N ASN A 388 -1.73 1.38 25.01
CA ASN A 388 -1.99 -0.01 25.40
C ASN A 388 -2.24 -0.94 24.19
N LEU A 389 -2.91 -0.42 23.17
CA LEU A 389 -3.20 -1.16 21.95
C LEU A 389 -1.92 -1.47 21.18
N TYR A 390 -1.02 -0.49 21.01
CA TYR A 390 0.28 -0.73 20.39
C TYR A 390 1.08 -1.79 21.15
N GLN A 391 1.14 -1.71 22.48
CA GLN A 391 1.87 -2.70 23.29
C GLN A 391 1.31 -4.12 23.13
N THR A 392 0.00 -4.26 22.98
CA THR A 392 -0.66 -5.54 22.72
C THR A 392 -0.31 -6.09 21.33
N MET A 393 -0.28 -5.23 20.31
CA MET A 393 0.15 -5.59 18.95
C MET A 393 1.64 -5.97 18.91
N ALA A 394 2.49 -5.21 19.61
CA ALA A 394 3.91 -5.49 19.76
C ALA A 394 4.18 -6.85 20.43
N ALA A 395 3.40 -7.21 21.46
CA ALA A 395 3.47 -8.53 22.07
C ALA A 395 3.00 -9.65 21.12
N SER A 396 2.04 -9.38 20.25
CA SER A 396 1.56 -10.33 19.23
C SER A 396 2.65 -10.63 18.20
N VAL A 397 3.36 -9.59 17.73
CA VAL A 397 4.54 -9.75 16.85
C VAL A 397 5.63 -10.59 17.52
N CYS A 398 5.90 -10.34 18.82
CA CYS A 398 6.86 -11.13 19.58
C CYS A 398 6.54 -12.63 19.61
N ALA A 399 5.25 -12.97 19.68
CA ALA A 399 4.79 -14.35 19.79
C ALA A 399 4.64 -15.05 18.43
N TYR A 400 4.35 -14.30 17.36
CA TYR A 400 4.02 -14.86 16.04
C TYR A 400 5.25 -15.12 15.16
N TYR A 401 6.17 -14.16 15.08
CA TYR A 401 7.28 -14.24 14.13
C TYR A 401 8.54 -14.89 14.73
N PRO A 402 9.34 -15.61 13.91
CA PRO A 402 10.70 -15.97 14.29
C PRO A 402 11.50 -14.71 14.65
N TYR A 403 12.22 -14.74 15.78
CA TYR A 403 12.91 -13.58 16.33
C TYR A 403 11.98 -12.37 16.62
N GLY A 404 10.70 -12.64 16.92
CA GLY A 404 9.67 -11.61 17.06
C GLY A 404 10.01 -10.49 18.07
N SER A 405 10.74 -10.80 19.15
CA SER A 405 11.21 -9.77 20.10
C SER A 405 12.11 -8.72 19.44
N LEU A 406 13.07 -9.16 18.60
CA LEU A 406 13.94 -8.26 17.85
C LEU A 406 13.13 -7.46 16.83
N MET A 407 12.20 -8.12 16.13
CA MET A 407 11.39 -7.46 15.10
C MET A 407 10.45 -6.40 15.71
N SER A 408 9.81 -6.73 16.83
CA SER A 408 8.95 -5.81 17.58
C SER A 408 9.72 -4.59 18.10
N GLN A 409 10.93 -4.80 18.61
CA GLN A 409 11.83 -3.70 19.00
C GLN A 409 12.26 -2.85 17.79
N ALA A 410 12.59 -3.48 16.67
CA ALA A 410 12.96 -2.78 15.44
C ALA A 410 11.80 -1.91 14.91
N PHE A 411 10.58 -2.44 14.88
CA PHE A 411 9.37 -1.69 14.49
C PHE A 411 9.10 -0.52 15.43
N THR A 412 9.21 -0.74 16.73
CA THR A 412 9.08 0.31 17.75
C THR A 412 10.11 1.41 17.52
N TRP A 413 11.36 1.03 17.30
CA TRP A 413 12.43 1.98 17.05
C TRP A 413 12.20 2.76 15.76
N LEU A 414 11.76 2.11 14.68
CA LEU A 414 11.42 2.78 13.41
C LEU A 414 10.32 3.83 13.59
N ILE A 415 9.22 3.52 14.29
CA ILE A 415 8.14 4.48 14.54
C ILE A 415 8.65 5.72 15.29
N LYS A 416 9.46 5.53 16.33
CA LYS A 416 10.04 6.63 17.11
C LYS A 416 11.08 7.42 16.31
N MET A 417 11.88 6.74 15.51
CA MET A 417 12.93 7.32 14.66
C MET A 417 12.34 8.31 13.66
N GLN A 418 11.21 7.96 13.03
CA GLN A 418 10.57 8.84 12.05
C GLN A 418 10.11 10.17 12.64
N ALA A 419 9.68 10.23 13.91
CA ALA A 419 9.35 11.50 14.57
C ALA A 419 10.54 12.45 14.75
N VAL A 420 11.78 11.95 14.63
CA VAL A 420 13.01 12.72 14.75
C VAL A 420 13.58 13.07 13.38
N PHE A 421 13.69 12.07 12.50
CA PHE A 421 14.45 12.23 11.25
C PHE A 421 13.60 12.61 10.04
N TYR A 422 12.29 12.32 10.03
CA TYR A 422 11.44 12.70 8.90
C TYR A 422 11.46 14.21 8.60
N PRO A 423 11.35 15.13 9.57
CA PRO A 423 11.41 16.57 9.28
C PRO A 423 12.73 16.99 8.62
N LEU A 424 13.85 16.37 9.03
CA LEU A 424 15.16 16.63 8.45
C LEU A 424 15.24 16.08 7.02
N ASN A 425 14.77 14.86 6.80
CA ASN A 425 14.72 14.21 5.50
C ASN A 425 13.87 15.02 4.51
N GLU A 426 12.71 15.49 4.96
CA GLU A 426 11.78 16.29 4.17
C GLU A 426 12.32 17.70 3.88
N MET A 427 13.01 18.32 4.84
CA MET A 427 13.74 19.57 4.62
C MET A 427 14.82 19.38 3.55
N VAL A 428 15.63 18.32 3.62
CA VAL A 428 16.65 17.99 2.61
C VAL A 428 16.02 17.83 1.23
N ARG A 429 14.90 17.11 1.13
CA ARG A 429 14.15 16.93 -0.12
C ARG A 429 13.69 18.26 -0.72
N ASN A 430 13.05 19.11 0.08
CA ASN A 430 12.46 20.34 -0.41
C ASN A 430 13.49 21.43 -0.70
N THR A 431 14.58 21.51 0.07
CA THR A 431 15.60 22.56 -0.07
C THR A 431 16.71 22.20 -1.06
N LEU A 432 17.23 20.97 -1.02
CA LEU A 432 18.39 20.58 -1.84
C LEU A 432 17.99 19.88 -3.14
N LEU A 433 16.82 19.24 -3.17
CA LEU A 433 16.32 18.50 -4.35
C LEU A 433 15.02 19.06 -4.89
N PHE A 434 14.63 20.28 -4.48
CA PHE A 434 13.46 21.01 -5.00
C PHE A 434 12.16 20.19 -5.00
N GLY A 435 11.98 19.33 -3.99
CA GLY A 435 10.76 18.55 -3.85
C GLY A 435 10.66 17.32 -4.76
N LEU A 436 11.80 16.76 -5.21
CA LEU A 436 11.87 15.54 -6.02
C LEU A 436 10.90 14.44 -5.53
N THR A 437 10.15 13.85 -6.46
CA THR A 437 9.05 12.91 -6.19
C THR A 437 9.40 11.44 -6.40
N PHE A 438 10.56 11.15 -7.02
CA PHE A 438 11.05 9.81 -7.35
C PHE A 438 10.05 8.98 -8.17
N GLY A 439 9.65 9.50 -9.33
CA GLY A 439 8.79 8.78 -10.28
C GLY A 439 7.29 8.85 -9.99
N ALA A 440 6.85 9.86 -9.22
CA ALA A 440 5.43 10.19 -9.04
C ALA A 440 5.08 11.51 -9.72
#